data_AF-X1EPK7-F1
#
_entry.id   AF-X1EPK7-F1
#
_cell.length_a   1.000
_cell.length_b   1.000
_cell.length_c   1.000
_cell.angle_alpha   90.00
_cell.angle_beta   90.00
_cell.angle_gamma   90.00
#
_symmetry.space_group_name_H-M   'P 1'
#
loop_
_entity.id
_entity.type
_entity.pdbx_description
1 polymer ?
#
loop_
_entity_poly.entity_id
_entity_poly.type
_entity_poly.pdbx_seq_one_letter_code
_entity_poly.pdbx_strand_id
1 'polypeptide(L)'
;MKIEDNIETFNSLLRRRGFIWGPSPEIYGGLAGFYSYGPAGTALKNNILSKLRLELRAFGFSEVECPQILPEIVWEASGHLERFIDPVFRCQECETMLRADMCTNYSLNAKKWPE
;
A
#
# COMPACT_ATOMS: atom_id res chain seq x y z
N MET A 1 -19.68 26.09 -9.20
CA MET A 1 -18.33 26.19 -8.61
C MET A 1 -17.59 24.91 -9.00
N LYS A 2 -16.63 24.98 -9.93
CA LYS A 2 -15.78 23.82 -10.23
C LYS A 2 -14.77 23.73 -9.09
N ILE A 3 -14.83 22.65 -8.33
CA ILE A 3 -13.78 22.35 -7.35
C ILE A 3 -12.60 21.88 -8.20
N GLU A 4 -11.50 22.61 -8.18
CA GLU A 4 -10.26 22.12 -8.75
C GLU A 4 -9.81 20.91 -7.94
N ASP A 5 -9.49 19.80 -8.62
CA ASP A 5 -9.02 18.57 -8.00
C ASP A 5 -7.61 18.77 -7.44
N ASN A 6 -7.54 19.36 -6.24
CA ASN A 6 -6.31 19.54 -5.50
C ASN A 6 -6.14 18.40 -4.49
N ILE A 7 -5.16 17.53 -4.74
CA ILE A 7 -4.79 16.39 -3.90
C ILE A 7 -4.48 16.81 -2.46
N GLU A 8 -3.83 17.96 -2.27
CA GLU A 8 -3.49 18.46 -0.94
C GLU A 8 -4.74 18.87 -0.15
N THR A 9 -5.68 19.54 -0.82
CA THR A 9 -6.98 19.89 -0.22
C THR A 9 -7.77 18.64 0.15
N PHE A 10 -7.77 17.64 -0.72
CA PHE A 10 -8.43 16.35 -0.48
C PHE A 10 -7.80 15.61 0.72
N ASN A 11 -6.47 15.50 0.77
CA ASN A 11 -5.76 14.87 1.87
C ASN A 11 -6.02 15.59 3.21
N SER A 12 -6.03 16.93 3.20
CA SER A 12 -6.37 17.74 4.37
C SER A 12 -7.80 17.46 4.87
N LEU A 13 -8.76 17.34 3.95
CA LEU A 13 -10.14 16.99 4.28
C LEU A 13 -10.23 15.58 4.89
N LEU A 14 -9.61 14.58 4.28
CA LEU A 14 -9.61 13.19 4.79
C LEU A 14 -9.06 13.12 6.22
N ARG A 15 -7.95 13.82 6.47
CA ARG A 15 -7.34 13.88 7.80
C ARG A 15 -8.25 14.57 8.83
N ARG A 16 -8.76 15.77 8.51
CA ARG A 16 -9.65 16.55 9.40
C ARG A 16 -10.96 15.85 9.71
N ARG A 17 -11.47 15.05 8.76
CA ARG A 17 -12.74 14.31 8.91
C ARG A 17 -12.56 12.91 9.49
N GLY A 18 -11.34 12.51 9.87
CA GLY A 18 -11.09 11.23 10.52
C GLY A 18 -11.23 10.02 9.59
N PHE A 19 -10.90 10.18 8.30
CA PHE A 19 -10.85 9.06 7.36
C PHE A 19 -9.51 8.34 7.43
N ILE A 20 -8.43 9.03 7.10
CA ILE A 20 -7.08 8.45 7.06
C ILE A 20 -6.14 9.38 7.83
N TRP A 21 -5.32 8.79 8.70
CA TRP A 21 -4.25 9.45 9.44
C TRP A 21 -2.92 8.79 9.13
N GLY A 22 -1.85 9.57 9.18
CA GLY A 22 -0.50 9.07 9.01
C GLY A 22 0.38 9.90 8.09
N PRO A 23 1.61 9.43 7.84
CA PRO A 23 2.09 8.07 8.13
C PRO A 23 2.13 7.71 9.63
N SER A 24 1.88 6.46 9.99
CA SER A 24 1.73 6.00 11.38
C SER A 24 3.02 5.34 11.90
N PRO A 25 3.40 5.50 13.18
CA PRO A 25 2.79 6.39 14.17
C PRO A 25 3.20 7.87 13.96
N GLU A 26 2.22 8.72 13.68
CA GLU A 26 2.44 10.09 13.17
C GLU A 26 3.22 10.99 14.14
N ILE A 27 2.95 10.86 15.45
CA ILE A 27 3.61 11.66 16.50
C ILE A 27 5.10 11.30 16.70
N TYR A 28 5.57 10.20 16.10
CA TYR A 28 6.97 9.77 16.16
C TYR A 28 7.66 9.85 14.79
N GLY A 29 7.13 10.64 13.87
CA GLY A 29 7.69 10.82 12.52
C GLY A 29 7.09 9.89 11.46
N GLY A 30 6.31 8.88 11.87
CA GLY A 30 5.59 7.98 10.97
C GLY A 30 6.48 7.06 10.13
N LEU A 31 5.90 5.96 9.65
CA LEU A 31 6.57 5.05 8.72
C LEU A 31 5.86 5.08 7.36
N ALA A 32 6.59 5.44 6.30
CA ALA A 32 6.05 5.49 4.95
C ALA A 32 5.39 4.16 4.58
N GLY A 33 4.20 4.22 3.97
CA GLY A 33 3.41 3.03 3.63
C GLY A 33 2.46 2.53 4.72
N PHE A 34 2.56 3.05 5.95
CA PHE A 34 1.70 2.65 7.06
C PHE A 34 0.75 3.80 7.44
N TYR A 35 -0.56 3.53 7.41
CA TYR A 35 -1.59 4.51 7.71
C TYR A 35 -2.62 3.93 8.67
N SER A 36 -3.25 4.80 9.44
CA SER A 36 -4.31 4.45 10.38
C SER A 36 -5.65 4.94 9.84
N TYR A 37 -6.66 4.07 9.84
CA TYR A 37 -8.03 4.49 9.55
C TYR A 37 -8.62 5.16 10.79
N GLY A 38 -9.06 6.41 10.66
CA GLY A 38 -9.80 7.09 11.73
C GLY A 38 -11.24 6.56 11.87
N PRO A 39 -12.06 7.14 12.76
CA PRO A 39 -13.42 6.65 13.00
C PRO A 39 -14.30 6.60 11.73
N ALA A 40 -14.30 7.67 10.93
CA ALA A 40 -15.07 7.73 9.69
C ALA A 40 -14.51 6.77 8.63
N GLY A 41 -13.18 6.65 8.55
CA GLY A 41 -12.52 5.74 7.62
C GLY A 41 -12.74 4.27 7.95
N THR A 42 -12.73 3.92 9.24
CA THR A 42 -13.03 2.58 9.72
C THR A 42 -14.49 2.22 9.42
N ALA A 43 -15.43 3.13 9.68
CA ALA A 43 -16.83 2.94 9.33
C ALA A 43 -17.03 2.75 7.82
N LEU A 44 -16.38 3.58 7.00
CA LEU A 44 -16.43 3.47 5.54
C LEU A 44 -15.85 2.14 5.05
N LYS A 45 -14.65 1.76 5.53
CA LYS A 45 -14.02 0.47 5.22
C LYS A 45 -14.96 -0.70 5.54
N ASN A 46 -15.56 -0.69 6.72
CA ASN A 46 -16.49 -1.75 7.14
C ASN A 46 -17.77 -1.79 6.31
N ASN A 47 -18.30 -0.64 5.89
CA ASN A 47 -19.45 -0.57 4.99
C ASN A 47 -19.13 -1.19 3.62
N ILE A 48 -17.96 -0.87 3.05
CA ILE A 48 -17.50 -1.44 1.78
C ILE A 48 -17.34 -2.96 1.90
N LEU A 49 -16.62 -3.42 2.93
CA LEU A 49 -16.42 -4.86 3.18
C LEU A 49 -17.74 -5.60 3.39
N SER A 50 -18.70 -5.01 4.11
CA SER A 50 -20.01 -5.62 4.34
C SER A 50 -20.81 -5.80 3.04
N LYS A 51 -20.72 -4.82 2.13
CA LYS A 51 -21.33 -4.93 0.79
C LYS A 51 -20.66 -6.02 -0.04
N LEU A 52 -19.34 -6.03 -0.09
CA LEU A 52 -18.60 -7.07 -0.82
C LEU A 52 -18.92 -8.48 -0.30
N ARG A 53 -18.95 -8.67 1.02
CA ARG A 53 -19.32 -9.94 1.66
C ARG A 53 -20.74 -10.38 1.30
N LEU A 54 -21.69 -9.46 1.23
CA LEU A 54 -23.06 -9.76 0.84
C LEU A 54 -23.11 -10.31 -0.59
N GLU A 55 -22.45 -9.63 -1.53
CA GLU A 55 -22.40 -10.05 -2.93
C GLU A 55 -21.70 -11.41 -3.09
N LEU A 56 -20.53 -11.60 -2.47
CA LEU A 56 -19.79 -12.87 -2.54
C LEU A 56 -20.60 -14.04 -1.98
N ARG A 57 -21.33 -13.84 -0.88
CA ARG A 57 -22.23 -14.87 -0.35
C ARG A 57 -23.40 -15.16 -1.28
N ALA A 58 -23.94 -14.16 -1.98
CA ALA A 58 -25.00 -14.36 -2.96
C ALA A 58 -24.52 -15.24 -4.14
N PHE A 59 -23.23 -15.19 -4.48
CA PHE A 59 -22.58 -16.10 -5.43
C PHE A 59 -22.20 -17.47 -4.85
N GLY A 60 -22.50 -17.73 -3.58
CA GLY A 60 -22.22 -19.01 -2.92
C GLY A 60 -20.80 -19.15 -2.34
N PHE A 61 -20.01 -18.07 -2.28
CA PHE A 61 -18.70 -18.11 -1.65
C PHE A 61 -18.80 -18.04 -0.11
N SER A 62 -17.85 -18.69 0.56
CA SER A 62 -17.70 -18.67 2.02
C SER A 62 -16.46 -17.87 2.42
N GLU A 63 -16.58 -17.04 3.46
CA GLU A 63 -15.47 -16.27 4.01
C GLU A 63 -14.66 -17.15 4.99
N VAL A 64 -13.33 -17.11 4.89
CA VAL A 64 -12.40 -17.83 5.78
C VAL A 64 -11.32 -16.84 6.23
N GLU A 65 -10.96 -16.88 7.50
CA GLU A 65 -9.86 -16.09 8.07
C GLU A 65 -8.67 -17.01 8.37
N CYS A 66 -7.51 -16.67 7.82
CA CYS A 66 -6.27 -17.44 7.95
C CYS A 66 -5.21 -16.62 8.73
N PRO A 67 -4.26 -17.29 9.40
CA PRO A 67 -3.16 -16.60 10.08
C PRO A 67 -2.27 -15.84 9.09
N GLN A 68 -1.73 -14.69 9.52
CA GLN A 68 -0.83 -13.87 8.71
C GLN A 68 0.61 -14.41 8.70
N ILE A 69 1.03 -15.07 9.78
CA ILE A 69 2.35 -15.69 9.91
C ILE A 69 2.23 -17.15 9.49
N LEU A 70 2.96 -17.52 8.44
CA LEU A 70 2.93 -18.85 7.83
C LEU A 70 4.35 -19.43 7.76
N PRO A 71 4.51 -20.77 7.82
CA PRO A 71 5.82 -21.41 7.68
C PRO A 71 6.39 -21.19 6.27
N GLU A 72 7.72 -21.13 6.17
CA GLU A 72 8.47 -20.82 4.94
C GLU A 72 8.04 -21.63 3.71
N ILE A 73 7.80 -22.94 3.91
CA ILE A 73 7.39 -23.88 2.84
C ILE A 73 6.15 -23.41 2.06
N VAL A 74 5.25 -22.63 2.66
CA VAL A 74 4.07 -22.08 1.98
C VAL A 74 4.46 -21.01 0.96
N TRP A 75 5.43 -20.16 1.32
CA TRP A 75 5.94 -19.09 0.45
C TRP A 75 6.82 -19.65 -0.66
N GLU A 76 7.57 -20.71 -0.37
CA GLU A 76 8.35 -21.44 -1.37
C GLU A 76 7.43 -22.14 -2.38
N ALA A 77 6.48 -22.95 -1.91
CA ALA A 77 5.58 -23.71 -2.77
C ALA A 77 4.68 -22.82 -3.66
N SER A 78 4.34 -21.61 -3.20
CA SER A 78 3.61 -20.62 -3.99
C SER A 78 4.50 -19.79 -4.93
N GLY A 79 5.82 -19.93 -4.85
CA GLY A 79 6.81 -19.23 -5.67
C GLY A 79 7.06 -17.77 -5.25
N HIS A 80 6.57 -17.33 -4.10
CA HIS A 80 6.75 -15.95 -3.63
C HIS A 80 8.21 -15.62 -3.34
N LEU A 81 9.00 -16.59 -2.84
CA LEU A 81 10.42 -16.39 -2.53
C LEU A 81 11.25 -16.01 -3.77
N GLU A 82 10.88 -16.50 -4.96
CA GLU A 82 11.61 -16.23 -6.20
C GLU A 82 11.01 -15.09 -7.02
N ARG A 83 9.69 -14.88 -6.96
CA ARG A 83 8.96 -14.06 -7.94
C ARG A 83 8.34 -12.79 -7.37
N PHE A 84 8.15 -12.68 -6.06
CA PHE A 84 7.56 -11.49 -5.45
C PHE A 84 8.62 -10.40 -5.21
N ILE A 85 9.21 -9.92 -6.31
CA ILE A 85 10.33 -8.97 -6.31
C ILE A 85 10.01 -7.78 -7.22
N ASP A 86 10.11 -6.57 -6.67
CA ASP A 86 10.07 -5.33 -7.43
C ASP A 86 11.52 -4.91 -7.79
N PRO A 87 11.87 -4.72 -9.07
CA PRO A 87 13.17 -4.19 -9.45
C PRO A 87 13.39 -2.79 -8.91
N VAL A 88 14.58 -2.51 -8.36
CA VAL A 88 14.93 -1.24 -7.74
C VAL A 88 16.26 -0.70 -8.25
N PHE A 89 16.34 0.61 -8.40
CA PHE A 89 17.59 1.33 -8.61
C PHE A 89 18.07 1.95 -7.31
N ARG A 90 19.37 1.86 -7.05
CA ARG A 90 20.03 2.57 -5.94
C ARG A 90 20.77 3.78 -6.49
N CYS A 91 20.42 4.97 -6.01
CA CYS A 91 21.19 6.19 -6.25
C CYS A 91 22.56 6.07 -5.58
N GLN A 92 23.67 6.19 -6.32
CA GLN A 92 25.01 6.09 -5.72
C GLN A 92 25.41 7.33 -4.91
N GLU A 93 24.85 8.51 -5.24
CA GLU A 93 25.18 9.77 -4.57
C GLU A 93 24.36 9.98 -3.29
N CYS A 94 23.10 9.56 -3.32
CA CYS A 94 22.11 9.84 -2.30
C CYS A 94 21.58 8.60 -1.57
N GLU A 95 22.03 7.41 -1.98
CA GLU A 95 21.68 6.09 -1.42
C GLU A 95 20.19 5.75 -1.41
N THR A 96 19.36 6.58 -2.04
CA THR A 96 17.92 6.34 -2.14
C THR A 96 17.63 5.16 -3.06
N MET A 97 16.61 4.39 -2.69
CA MET A 97 16.11 3.28 -3.47
C MET A 97 14.83 3.72 -4.17
N LEU A 98 14.79 3.54 -5.49
CA LEU A 98 13.65 3.88 -6.33
C LEU A 98 13.18 2.62 -7.03
N ARG A 99 11.87 2.36 -7.03
CA ARG A 99 11.33 1.29 -7.87
C ARG A 99 11.54 1.62 -9.34
N ALA A 100 12.00 0.65 -10.12
CA ALA A 100 12.43 0.86 -11.49
C ALA A 100 11.31 1.39 -12.40
N ASP A 101 10.06 0.96 -12.16
CA ASP A 101 8.87 1.37 -12.90
C ASP A 101 8.46 2.84 -12.65
N MET A 102 8.94 3.44 -11.56
CA MET A 102 8.68 4.85 -11.23
C MET A 102 9.65 5.81 -11.94
N CYS A 103 10.67 5.29 -12.63
CA CYS A 103 11.75 6.08 -13.24
C CYS A 103 11.61 6.31 -14.75
N THR A 104 10.40 6.28 -15.31
CA THR A 104 10.13 6.30 -16.76
C THR A 104 10.68 7.51 -17.53
N ASN A 105 10.96 8.64 -16.85
CA ASN A 105 11.46 9.88 -17.47
C ASN A 105 12.94 10.18 -17.18
N TYR A 106 13.67 9.28 -16.52
CA TYR A 106 15.09 9.48 -16.22
C TYR A 106 15.97 8.78 -17.25
N SER A 107 16.92 9.51 -17.85
CA SER A 107 18.03 8.94 -18.62
C SER A 107 19.01 8.28 -17.65
N LEU A 108 18.74 7.04 -17.29
CA LEU A 108 19.56 6.28 -16.35
C LEU A 108 20.73 5.61 -17.08
N ASN A 109 21.96 6.05 -16.77
CA ASN A 109 23.17 5.25 -17.01
C ASN A 109 23.26 4.14 -15.95
N ALA A 110 22.37 3.15 -16.04
CA ALA A 110 22.32 2.03 -15.11
C ALA A 110 23.45 1.05 -15.39
N LYS A 111 24.38 0.87 -14.44
CA LYS A 111 25.30 -0.26 -14.42
C LYS A 111 24.69 -1.37 -13.58
N LYS A 112 24.80 -2.63 -14.04
CA LYS A 112 24.39 -3.80 -13.28
C LYS A 112 25.16 -3.82 -11.96
N TRP A 113 24.46 -3.94 -10.83
CA TRP A 113 25.10 -4.09 -9.52
C TRP A 113 25.89 -5.40 -9.51
N PRO A 114 27.13 -5.44 -8.99
CA PRO A 114 27.90 -6.68 -8.88
C PRO A 114 27.20 -7.64 -7.91
N GLU A 115 27.20 -8.93 -8.26
CA GLU A 115 26.65 -10.03 -7.44
C GLU A 115 27.37 -10.14 -6.08
#